data_AF-A0A971GNW8-F1
#
_entry.id   AF-A0A971GNW8-F1
#
_cell.length_a   1.000
_cell.length_b   1.000
_cell.length_c   1.000
_cell.angle_alpha   90.00
_cell.angle_beta   90.00
_cell.angle_gamma   90.00
#
_symmetry.space_group_name_H-M   'P 1'
#
loop_
_entity.id
_entity.type
_entity.pdbx_description
1 polymer ?
#
loop_
_entity_poly.entity_id
_entity_poly.type
_entity_poly.pdbx_seq_one_letter_code
_entity_poly.pdbx_strand_id
1 'polypeptide(L)'
;VATDGISLTVVETGDSWFRLYLIPETLGKTNIGLWKTGTIINIETDILAKYVERMLIFGKTGSEDKEQTSGDAGIMAKLAEGGYL
;
A
#
# COMPACT_ATOMS: atom_id res chain seq x y z
N VAL A 1 -6.99 2.37 -5.00
CA VAL A 1 -7.36 2.39 -3.57
C VAL A 1 -8.87 2.24 -3.50
N ALA A 2 -9.40 1.49 -2.53
CA ALA A 2 -10.84 1.46 -2.31
C ALA A 2 -11.21 2.48 -1.24
N THR A 3 -12.21 3.30 -1.53
CA THR A 3 -12.71 4.36 -0.64
C THR A 3 -14.19 4.09 -0.40
N ASP A 4 -14.54 3.68 0.82
CA ASP A 4 -15.85 3.15 1.20
C ASP A 4 -16.36 2.06 0.23
N GLY A 5 -15.45 1.15 -0.16
CA GLY A 5 -15.72 0.07 -1.12
C GLY A 5 -15.68 0.48 -2.60
N ILE A 6 -15.52 1.77 -2.90
CA ILE A 6 -15.45 2.28 -4.29
C ILE A 6 -14.00 2.20 -4.77
N SER A 7 -13.74 1.41 -5.82
CA SER A 7 -12.41 1.35 -6.44
C SER A 7 -12.13 2.64 -7.22
N LEU A 8 -11.13 3.39 -6.78
CA LEU A 8 -10.75 4.69 -7.35
C LEU A 8 -9.24 4.77 -7.63
N THR A 9 -8.92 5.56 -8.65
CA THR A 9 -7.55 5.82 -9.08
C THR A 9 -6.98 7.03 -8.35
N VAL A 10 -5.82 6.85 -7.71
CA VAL A 10 -5.05 7.94 -7.10
C VAL A 10 -4.31 8.69 -8.20
N VAL A 11 -4.42 10.01 -8.22
CA VAL A 11 -3.75 10.88 -9.21
C VAL A 11 -2.63 11.71 -8.61
N GLU A 12 -2.64 11.90 -7.29
CA GLU A 12 -1.56 12.55 -6.55
C GLU A 12 -1.60 12.11 -5.09
N THR A 13 -0.43 12.13 -4.45
CA THR A 13 -0.25 11.82 -3.03
C THR A 13 0.62 12.89 -2.37
N GLY A 14 0.35 13.17 -1.11
CA GLY A 14 1.25 13.88 -0.19
C GLY A 14 1.41 13.08 1.11
N ASP A 15 2.10 13.66 2.09
CA ASP A 15 2.48 12.94 3.32
C ASP A 15 1.30 12.35 4.11
N SER A 16 0.15 13.03 4.10
CA SER A 16 -1.04 12.62 4.87
C SER A 16 -2.34 12.75 4.08
N TRP A 17 -2.27 12.81 2.75
CA TRP A 17 -3.44 12.96 1.89
C TRP A 17 -3.19 12.39 0.49
N PHE A 18 -4.27 12.13 -0.23
CA PHE A 18 -4.21 11.75 -1.65
C PHE A 18 -5.41 12.34 -2.40
N ARG A 19 -5.25 12.53 -3.71
CA ARG A 19 -6.32 12.94 -4.63
C ARG A 19 -6.76 11.76 -5.47
N LEU A 20 -8.07 11.65 -5.65
CA LEU A 20 -8.72 10.63 -6.46
C LEU A 20 -9.29 11.23 -7.74
N TYR A 21 -9.27 10.46 -8.82
CA TYR A 21 -10.02 10.77 -10.02
C TYR A 21 -11.46 10.26 -9.91
N LEU A 22 -12.43 11.08 -10.31
CA LEU A 22 -13.85 10.76 -10.26
C LEU A 22 -14.54 11.14 -11.57
N ILE A 23 -15.39 10.23 -12.05
CA ILE A 23 -16.26 10.45 -13.21
C ILE A 23 -17.72 10.63 -12.77
N PRO A 24 -18.56 11.29 -13.57
CA PRO A 24 -19.96 11.53 -13.22
C PRO A 24 -20.77 10.25 -12.90
N GLU A 25 -20.48 9.15 -13.61
CA GLU A 25 -21.14 7.87 -13.39
C GLU A 25 -20.93 7.35 -11.95
N THR A 26 -19.70 7.41 -11.45
CA THR A 26 -19.37 7.04 -10.06
C THR A 26 -20.08 7.95 -9.07
N LEU A 27 -20.13 9.26 -9.35
CA LEU A 27 -20.82 10.23 -8.50
C LEU A 27 -22.33 9.93 -8.40
N GLY A 28 -22.95 9.54 -9.51
CA GLY A 28 -24.39 9.24 -9.58
C GLY A 28 -24.78 7.86 -9.04
N LYS A 29 -23.85 6.90 -9.00
CA LYS A 29 -24.12 5.51 -8.59
C LYS A 29 -23.57 5.11 -7.23
N THR A 30 -22.91 6.02 -6.52
CA THR A 30 -22.33 5.74 -5.20
C THR A 30 -22.74 6.81 -4.19
N ASN A 31 -22.39 6.60 -2.92
CA ASN A 31 -22.65 7.58 -1.86
C ASN A 31 -21.67 8.76 -1.86
N ILE A 32 -20.69 8.78 -2.76
CA ILE A 32 -19.59 9.75 -2.74
C ILE A 32 -20.06 11.20 -2.94
N GLY A 33 -21.16 11.40 -3.66
CA GLY A 33 -21.76 12.72 -3.87
C GLY A 33 -22.40 13.32 -2.62
N LEU A 34 -22.57 12.53 -1.55
CA LEU A 34 -23.11 12.98 -0.28
C LEU A 34 -22.02 13.39 0.71
N TRP A 35 -20.76 13.08 0.42
CA TRP A 35 -19.65 13.36 1.31
C TRP A 35 -19.39 14.86 1.41
N LYS A 36 -18.98 15.29 2.59
CA LYS A 36 -18.57 16.66 2.88
C LYS A 36 -17.21 16.63 3.55
N THR A 37 -16.55 17.77 3.62
CA THR A 37 -15.34 17.91 4.42
C THR A 37 -15.61 17.45 5.86
N GLY A 38 -14.75 16.57 6.36
CA GLY A 38 -14.90 15.95 7.69
C GLY A 38 -15.71 14.65 7.71
N THR A 39 -16.28 14.20 6.59
CA THR A 39 -16.89 12.86 6.51
C THR A 39 -15.81 11.79 6.76
N ILE A 40 -16.07 10.93 7.74
CA ILE A 40 -15.24 9.76 8.02
C ILE A 40 -15.66 8.63 7.08
N ILE A 41 -14.69 8.01 6.42
CA ILE A 41 -14.90 6.97 5.42
C ILE A 41 -13.91 5.83 5.63
N ASN A 42 -14.26 4.64 5.14
CA ASN A 42 -13.37 3.49 5.16
C ASN A 42 -12.35 3.58 4.02
N ILE A 43 -11.10 3.19 4.27
CA ILE A 43 -10.03 3.16 3.26
C ILE A 43 -9.40 1.77 3.25
N GLU A 44 -9.26 1.19 2.06
CA GLU A 44 -8.54 -0.08 1.86
C GLU A 44 -7.49 0.08 0.74
N THR A 45 -6.27 -0.38 1.04
CA THR A 45 -5.15 -0.41 0.09
C THR A 45 -4.98 -1.81 -0.49
N ASP A 46 -4.47 -1.90 -1.72
CA ASP A 46 -4.19 -3.20 -2.34
C ASP A 46 -3.13 -3.97 -1.55
N ILE A 47 -3.38 -5.26 -1.30
CA ILE A 47 -2.43 -6.15 -0.63
C ILE A 47 -1.11 -6.25 -1.40
N LEU A 48 -1.15 -6.13 -2.74
CA LEU A 48 0.04 -6.14 -3.59
C LEU A 48 0.96 -4.97 -3.26
N ALA A 49 0.43 -3.80 -2.91
CA ALA A 49 1.25 -2.64 -2.55
C ALA A 49 2.09 -2.94 -1.29
N LYS A 50 1.53 -3.64 -0.30
CA LYS A 50 2.25 -4.07 0.91
C LYS A 50 3.39 -5.05 0.59
N TYR A 51 3.16 -5.96 -0.35
CA TYR A 51 4.22 -6.90 -0.78
C TYR A 51 5.31 -6.19 -1.58
N VAL A 52 4.95 -5.25 -2.47
CA VAL A 52 5.92 -4.45 -3.24
C VAL A 52 6.76 -3.57 -2.32
N GLU A 53 6.14 -2.86 -1.37
CA GLU A 53 6.86 -2.07 -0.37
C GLU A 53 7.87 -2.94 0.39
N ARG A 54 7.42 -4.10 0.86
CA ARG A 54 8.29 -5.06 1.55
C ARG A 54 9.44 -5.53 0.66
N MET A 55 9.19 -5.85 -0.61
CA MET A 55 10.23 -6.23 -1.57
C MET A 55 11.24 -5.10 -1.79
N LEU A 56 10.78 -3.84 -1.86
CA LEU A 56 11.66 -2.68 -2.01
C LEU A 56 12.52 -2.46 -0.76
N ILE A 57 11.97 -2.66 0.44
CA ILE A 57 12.71 -2.58 1.71
C ILE A 57 13.80 -3.68 1.77
N PHE A 58 13.43 -4.94 1.51
CA PHE A 58 14.38 -6.05 1.54
C PHE A 58 15.40 -6.00 0.40
N GLY A 59 14.99 -5.56 -0.80
CA GLY A 59 15.88 -5.37 -1.95
C GLY A 59 16.92 -4.27 -1.71
N LYS A 60 16.58 -3.23 -0.95
CA LYS A 60 17.50 -2.16 -0.56
C LYS A 60 18.54 -2.61 0.48
N THR A 61 18.27 -3.69 1.21
CA THR A 61 19.18 -4.29 2.20
C THR A 61 20.27 -5.15 1.54
N GLY A 62 20.17 -5.44 0.23
CA GLY A 62 21.14 -6.25 -0.53
C GLY A 62 22.24 -5.47 -1.25
N SER A 63 22.27 -4.13 -1.14
CA SER A 63 23.22 -3.26 -1.85
C SER A 63 24.27 -2.58 -0.97
N GLU A 64 24.22 -2.78 0.35
CA GLU A 64 25.27 -2.39 1.29
C GLU A 64 25.71 -3.65 2.03
N ASP A 65 26.61 -4.40 1.42
CA ASP A 65 27.69 -5.20 2.04
C ASP A 65 28.14 -6.30 1.08
N LYS A 66 29.22 -6.00 0.35
CA LYS A 66 30.05 -7.05 -0.24
C LYS A 66 30.82 -7.71 0.90
N GLU A 67 30.32 -8.82 1.43
CA GLU A 67 31.15 -10.00 1.71
C GLU A 67 30.30 -11.24 2.01
N GLN A 68 30.79 -12.36 1.49
CA GLN A 68 30.07 -13.57 1.16
C GLN A 68 30.24 -14.62 2.27
N THR A 69 29.16 -15.12 2.88
CA THR A 69 29.06 -16.52 3.35
C THR A 69 27.63 -16.88 3.82
N SER A 70 27.07 -17.95 3.22
CA SER A 70 25.97 -18.80 3.73
C SER A 70 24.57 -18.15 3.90
N GLY A 71 23.98 -17.77 2.77
CA GLY A 71 22.71 -17.03 2.65
C GLY A 71 21.41 -17.71 3.09
N ASP A 72 21.41 -18.93 3.61
CA ASP A 72 20.15 -19.62 3.97
C ASP A 72 19.66 -19.32 5.40
N ALA A 73 20.57 -19.12 6.35
CA ALA A 73 20.20 -18.88 7.76
C ALA A 73 19.62 -17.47 7.98
N GLY A 74 20.15 -16.47 7.27
CA GLY A 74 19.71 -15.08 7.38
C GLY A 74 18.28 -14.87 6.86
N ILE A 75 17.91 -15.59 5.80
CA ILE A 75 16.56 -15.52 5.23
C ILE A 75 15.55 -16.13 6.20
N MET A 76 15.84 -17.31 6.78
CA MET A 76 14.94 -17.96 7.74
C MET A 76 14.72 -17.14 9.01
N ALA A 77 15.78 -16.50 9.51
CA ALA A 77 15.68 -15.60 10.68
C ALA A 77 14.78 -14.39 10.38
N LYS A 78 14.89 -13.80 9.19
CA LYS A 78 14.04 -12.66 8.78
C LYS A 78 12.58 -13.03 8.53
N LEU A 79 12.33 -14.25 8.05
CA LEU A 79 10.97 -14.79 7.90
C LEU A 79 10.31 -15.05 9.26
N ALA A 80 11.06 -15.56 10.24
CA ALA A 80 10.57 -15.75 11.61
C ALA A 80 10.29 -14.42 12.32
N GLU A 81 11.20 -13.43 12.25
CA GLU A 81 10.99 -12.08 12.81
C GLU A 81 9.77 -11.38 12.19
N GLY A 82 9.51 -11.63 10.90
CA GLY A 82 8.36 -11.10 10.19
C GLY A 82 7.03 -11.82 10.46
N GLY A 83 7.03 -12.92 11.24
CA GLY A 83 5.85 -13.70 11.60
C GLY A 83 5.34 -14.67 10.52
N TYR A 84 6.24 -15.22 9.69
CA TYR A 84 5.90 -16.16 8.60
C TYR A 84 6.27 -17.63 8.90
N LEU A 85 6.82 -17.90 10.09
CA LEU A 85 7.17 -19.23 10.61
C LEU A 85 6.53 -19.45 11.99
#